data_AF-A0A2U2MY81-F1
#
_entry.id   AF-A0A2U2MY81-F1
#
_cell.length_a   1.000
_cell.length_b   1.000
_cell.length_c   1.000
_cell.angle_alpha   90.00
_cell.angle_beta   90.00
_cell.angle_gamma   90.00
#
_symmetry.space_group_name_H-M   'P 1'
#
loop_
_entity.id
_entity.type
_entity.pdbx_description
1 polymer ?
#
loop_
_entity_poly.entity_id
_entity_poly.type
_entity_poly.pdbx_seq_one_letter_code
_entity_poly.pdbx_strand_id
1 'polypeptide(L)'
;MVKDAVTPFHHDGHPVLTLRQLDRLNNVPKGTAFRAFKRARANLVEGRDFFVLDPERDAGRIAELKAAGLAYDSSHRVVLLTAAAYEVMRGAR
;
A
#
# COMPACT_ATOMS: atom_id res chain seq x y z
N MET A 1 4.48 -6.50 24.59
CA MET A 1 4.71 -5.50 23.53
C MET A 1 4.30 -6.14 22.21
N VAL A 2 3.03 -6.03 21.82
CA VAL A 2 2.55 -6.63 20.57
C VAL A 2 2.96 -5.67 19.45
N LYS A 3 4.01 -6.03 18.69
CA LYS A 3 4.20 -5.43 17.37
C LYS A 3 2.99 -5.90 16.57
N ASP A 4 2.05 -5.01 16.27
CA ASP A 4 0.95 -5.30 15.35
C ASP A 4 1.55 -5.82 14.04
N ALA A 5 1.51 -7.14 13.85
CA ALA A 5 2.12 -7.79 12.71
C ALA A 5 1.33 -7.40 11.47
N VAL A 6 1.87 -6.45 10.70
CA VAL A 6 1.31 -6.07 9.42
C VAL A 6 1.45 -7.26 8.47
N THR A 7 0.33 -7.93 8.21
CA THR A 7 0.28 -9.15 7.40
C THR A 7 0.00 -8.81 5.93
N PRO A 8 0.86 -9.23 4.98
CA PRO A 8 0.58 -9.11 3.55
C PRO A 8 -0.64 -9.91 3.12
N PHE A 9 -1.34 -9.45 2.09
CA PHE A 9 -2.36 -10.21 1.39
C PHE A 9 -1.98 -10.36 -0.09
N HIS A 10 -2.64 -11.27 -0.82
CA HIS A 10 -2.31 -11.50 -2.22
C HIS A 10 -3.19 -10.66 -3.16
N HIS A 11 -2.59 -10.10 -4.19
CA HIS A 11 -3.26 -9.46 -5.33
C HIS A 11 -2.52 -9.84 -6.60
N ASP A 12 -3.24 -10.40 -7.58
CA ASP A 12 -2.67 -10.86 -8.85
C ASP A 12 -1.43 -11.76 -8.67
N GLY A 13 -1.49 -12.71 -7.73
CA GLY A 13 -0.39 -13.62 -7.40
C GLY A 13 0.75 -13.00 -6.57
N HIS A 14 0.72 -11.70 -6.28
CA HIS A 14 1.78 -11.00 -5.55
C HIS A 14 1.38 -10.73 -4.09
N PRO A 15 2.26 -10.98 -3.10
CA PRO A 15 2.04 -10.50 -1.74
C PRO A 15 2.23 -8.98 -1.68
N VAL A 16 1.20 -8.28 -1.21
CA VAL A 16 1.13 -6.81 -1.20
C VAL A 16 0.69 -6.26 0.15
N LEU A 17 1.06 -5.00 0.38
CA LEU A 17 0.61 -4.16 1.47
C LEU A 17 0.03 -2.85 0.94
N THR A 18 -0.94 -2.29 1.65
CA THR A 18 -1.40 -0.93 1.36
C THR A 18 -0.45 0.13 1.94
N LEU A 19 -0.60 1.37 1.49
CA LEU A 19 0.10 2.52 2.09
C LEU A 19 -0.19 2.70 3.59
N ARG A 20 -1.42 2.45 4.06
CA ARG A 20 -1.78 2.53 5.49
C ARG A 20 -1.08 1.44 6.30
N GLN A 21 -1.00 0.24 5.75
CA GLN A 21 -0.24 -0.85 6.35
C GLN A 21 1.24 -0.48 6.47
N LEU A 22 1.84 0.13 5.45
CA LEU A 22 3.21 0.62 5.53
C LEU A 22 3.40 1.77 6.52
N ASP A 23 2.46 2.72 6.60
CA ASP A 23 2.51 3.79 7.61
C ASP A 23 2.53 3.18 9.04
N ARG A 24 1.69 2.17 9.29
CA ARG A 24 1.67 1.42 10.56
C ARG A 24 2.94 0.61 10.81
N LEU A 25 3.40 -0.15 9.81
CA LEU A 25 4.60 -1.00 9.90
C LEU A 25 5.83 -0.17 10.30
N ASN A 26 5.94 1.03 9.77
CA ASN A 26 7.06 1.94 10.04
C ASN A 26 6.82 2.86 11.24
N ASN A 27 5.67 2.78 11.90
CA ASN A 27 5.25 3.67 12.99
C ASN A 27 5.39 5.17 12.63
N VAL A 28 4.92 5.54 11.43
CA VAL A 28 5.01 6.91 10.90
C VAL A 28 3.62 7.54 10.71
N PRO A 29 3.52 8.88 10.65
CA PRO A 29 2.25 9.55 10.39
C PRO A 29 1.64 9.16 9.05
N LYS A 30 0.31 9.21 8.97
CA LYS A 30 -0.47 9.00 7.74
C LYS A 30 0.12 9.75 6.55
N GLY A 31 0.22 9.06 5.41
CA GLY A 31 0.65 9.63 4.14
C GLY A 31 2.16 9.72 4.00
N THR A 32 2.94 9.22 4.96
CA THR A 32 4.40 9.16 4.85
C THR A 32 4.82 8.16 3.78
N ALA A 33 4.23 6.96 3.78
CA ALA A 33 4.42 5.97 2.73
C ALA A 33 3.99 6.51 1.35
N PHE A 34 2.92 7.31 1.27
CA PHE A 34 2.47 7.89 0.00
C PHE A 34 3.49 8.89 -0.56
N ARG A 35 4.07 9.75 0.29
CA ARG A 35 5.14 10.67 -0.13
C ARG A 35 6.38 9.91 -0.61
N ALA A 36 6.77 8.83 0.08
CA ALA A 36 7.88 7.97 -0.35
C ALA A 36 7.58 7.28 -1.69
N PHE A 37 6.37 6.76 -1.86
CA PHE A 37 5.91 6.18 -3.13
C PHE A 37 6.03 7.19 -4.28
N LYS A 38 5.56 8.44 -4.09
CA LYS A 38 5.68 9.48 -5.12
C LYS A 38 7.14 9.77 -5.52
N ARG A 39 8.08 9.78 -4.58
CA ARG A 39 9.51 9.96 -4.87
C ARG A 39 10.09 8.78 -5.65
N ALA A 40 9.68 7.57 -5.30
CA ALA A 40 10.15 6.33 -5.94
C ALA A 40 9.41 5.99 -7.24
N ARG A 41 8.29 6.66 -7.57
CA ARG A 41 7.35 6.26 -8.63
C ARG A 41 7.99 6.07 -10.00
N ALA A 42 9.02 6.85 -10.34
CA ALA A 42 9.74 6.73 -11.60
C ALA A 42 10.54 5.42 -11.73
N ASN A 43 10.89 4.79 -10.60
CA ASN A 43 11.64 3.54 -10.53
C ASN A 43 10.75 2.32 -10.28
N LEU A 44 9.42 2.48 -10.35
CA LEU A 44 8.44 1.43 -10.07
C LEU A 44 7.55 1.17 -11.30
N VAL A 45 7.25 -0.10 -11.54
CA VAL A 45 6.40 -0.57 -12.63
C VAL A 45 5.02 -0.98 -12.10
N GLU A 46 3.97 -0.42 -12.70
CA GLU A 46 2.58 -0.78 -12.38
C GLU A 46 2.26 -2.18 -12.91
N GLY A 47 1.50 -2.97 -12.14
CA GLY A 47 1.22 -4.37 -12.47
C GLY A 47 2.31 -5.35 -12.02
N ARG A 48 3.42 -4.86 -11.47
CA ARG A 48 4.52 -5.68 -10.92
C ARG A 48 4.94 -5.23 -9.54
N ASP A 49 5.38 -3.97 -9.44
CA ASP A 49 5.92 -3.43 -8.20
C ASP A 49 4.78 -2.86 -7.35
N PHE A 50 3.79 -2.25 -8.00
CA PHE A 50 2.59 -1.73 -7.36
C PHE A 50 1.36 -1.89 -8.24
N PHE A 51 0.19 -1.79 -7.61
CA PHE A 51 -1.13 -1.83 -8.27
C PHE A 51 -1.99 -0.69 -7.73
N VAL A 52 -2.83 -0.10 -8.58
CA VAL A 52 -3.78 0.94 -8.16
C VAL A 52 -5.19 0.39 -8.33
N LEU A 53 -5.90 0.23 -7.22
CA LEU A 53 -7.32 -0.11 -7.24
C LEU A 53 -8.12 1.13 -7.64
N ASP A 54 -8.91 0.97 -8.71
CA ASP A 54 -9.77 2.02 -9.24
C ASP A 54 -11.16 1.93 -8.58
N PRO A 55 -11.70 3.01 -8.00
CA PRO A 55 -13.00 2.96 -7.33
C PRO A 55 -14.17 2.61 -8.23
N GLU A 56 -14.07 2.84 -9.54
CA GLU A 56 -15.14 2.47 -10.48
C GLU A 56 -15.13 0.97 -10.80
N ARG A 57 -13.95 0.34 -10.78
CA ARG A 57 -13.76 -1.07 -11.15
C ARG A 57 -13.63 -2.01 -9.95
N ASP A 58 -13.03 -1.52 -8.87
CA ASP A 58 -12.60 -2.29 -7.70
C ASP A 58 -13.34 -1.86 -6.41
N ALA A 59 -14.51 -1.23 -6.55
CA ALA A 59 -15.30 -0.68 -5.43
C ALA A 59 -15.46 -1.67 -4.27
N GLY A 60 -15.84 -2.91 -4.57
CA GLY A 60 -16.02 -3.97 -3.56
C GLY A 60 -14.72 -4.27 -2.80
N ARG A 61 -13.61 -4.41 -3.52
CA ARG A 61 -12.31 -4.68 -2.90
C ARG A 61 -11.82 -3.50 -2.06
N ILE A 62 -12.04 -2.28 -2.50
CA ILE A 62 -11.72 -1.08 -1.73
C ILE A 62 -12.55 -1.02 -0.44
N ALA A 63 -13.85 -1.35 -0.52
CA ALA A 63 -14.72 -1.40 0.65
C ALA A 63 -14.27 -2.46 1.66
N GLU A 64 -13.91 -3.67 1.21
CA GLU A 64 -13.33 -4.72 2.07
C GLU A 64 -12.06 -4.24 2.79
N LEU A 65 -11.15 -3.60 2.06
CA LEU A 65 -9.90 -3.08 2.63
C LEU A 65 -10.15 -1.97 3.66
N LYS A 66 -11.18 -1.13 3.45
CA LYS A 66 -11.59 -0.11 4.43
C LYS A 66 -12.20 -0.75 5.67
N ALA A 67 -13.13 -1.70 5.49
CA ALA A 67 -13.77 -2.42 6.58
C ALA A 67 -12.76 -3.21 7.44
N ALA A 68 -11.74 -3.80 6.81
CA ALA A 68 -10.63 -4.47 7.50
C ALA A 68 -9.61 -3.48 8.12
N GLY A 69 -9.83 -2.17 7.99
CA GLY A 69 -8.92 -1.14 8.48
C GLY A 69 -7.57 -1.10 7.77
N LEU A 70 -7.45 -1.70 6.58
CA LEU A 70 -6.23 -1.76 5.77
C LEU A 70 -6.10 -0.58 4.81
N ALA A 71 -7.18 0.13 4.47
CA ALA A 71 -7.15 1.40 3.75
C ALA A 71 -7.74 2.53 4.62
N TYR A 72 -7.42 3.79 4.34
CA TYR A 72 -8.08 4.91 5.02
C TYR A 72 -9.47 5.15 4.40
N ASP A 73 -10.46 5.52 5.22
CA ASP A 73 -11.82 5.77 4.74
C ASP A 73 -11.86 6.91 3.71
N SER A 74 -11.00 7.92 3.93
CA SER A 74 -10.82 9.06 3.04
C SER A 74 -10.11 8.75 1.71
N SER A 75 -9.59 7.53 1.51
CA SER A 75 -8.89 7.16 0.28
C SER A 75 -9.89 6.86 -0.84
N HIS A 76 -9.77 7.59 -1.95
CA HIS A 76 -10.56 7.35 -3.17
C HIS A 76 -9.96 6.21 -4.00
N ARG A 77 -8.64 6.19 -4.16
CA ARG A 77 -7.86 5.08 -4.75
C ARG A 77 -7.01 4.42 -3.69
N VAL A 78 -6.77 3.12 -3.82
CA VAL A 78 -5.90 2.36 -2.92
C VAL A 78 -4.70 1.83 -3.70
N VAL A 79 -3.49 2.16 -3.23
CA VAL A 79 -2.25 1.65 -3.81
C VAL A 79 -1.80 0.43 -3.02
N LEU A 80 -1.51 -0.63 -3.75
CA LEU A 80 -0.96 -1.89 -3.26
C LEU A 80 0.52 -1.96 -3.65
N LEU A 81 1.38 -2.36 -2.73
CA LEU A 81 2.82 -2.36 -2.90
C LEU A 81 3.37 -3.73 -2.56
N THR A 82 4.16 -4.29 -3.48
CA THR A 82 4.94 -5.50 -3.20
C THR A 82 6.09 -5.20 -2.25
N ALA A 83 6.70 -6.26 -1.71
CA ALA A 83 7.93 -6.12 -0.91
C ALA A 83 9.07 -5.46 -1.72
N ALA A 84 9.20 -5.78 -3.01
CA ALA A 84 10.22 -5.19 -3.88
C ALA A 84 10.04 -3.67 -4.03
N ALA A 85 8.80 -3.20 -4.23
CA ALA A 85 8.52 -1.76 -4.26
C ALA A 85 8.84 -1.06 -2.95
N TYR A 86 8.55 -1.71 -1.82
CA TYR A 86 8.88 -1.17 -0.51
C TYR A 86 10.40 -1.00 -0.31
N GLU A 87 11.23 -1.93 -0.78
CA GLU A 87 12.69 -1.78 -0.76
C GLU A 87 13.17 -0.56 -1.55
N VAL A 88 12.65 -0.37 -2.77
CA VAL A 88 12.97 0.81 -3.60
C VAL A 88 12.54 2.11 -2.89
N MET A 89 11.36 2.12 -2.27
CA MET A 89 10.87 3.27 -1.50
C MET A 89 11.75 3.61 -0.31
N ARG A 90 12.38 2.63 0.35
CA ARG A 90 13.31 2.87 1.46
C ARG A 90 14.62 3.49 1.00
N GLY A 91 15.07 3.18 -0.21
CA GLY A 91 16.28 3.74 -0.82
C GLY A 91 16.11 5.15 -1.41
N ALA A 92 14.89 5.55 -1.77
CA ALA A 92 14.58 6.86 -2.38
C ALA A 92 14.51 8.02 -1.37
N ARG A 93 15.47 8.09 -0.44
CA ARG A 93 15.55 9.15 0.59
C ARG A 93 15.95 10.50 0.00
#